data_AF-A0A950M571-F1
#
_entry.id   AF-A0A950M571-F1
#
_cell.length_a   1.000
_cell.length_b   1.000
_cell.length_c   1.000
_cell.angle_alpha   90.00
_cell.angle_beta   90.00
_cell.angle_gamma   90.00
#
_symmetry.space_group_name_H-M   'P 1'
#
loop_
_entity.id
_entity.type
_entity.pdbx_description
1 polymer ?
#
loop_
_entity_poly.entity_id
_entity_poly.type
_entity_poly.pdbx_seq_one_letter_code
_entity_poly.pdbx_strand_id
1 'polypeptide(L)' 'KATKIAEHGGNSEDDRHVGLLVSLPGLSAETVSERVATASVAPTILAVLGLDPQKLQAVAVEKTPTLPGLDVGK' A
#
# COMPACT_ATOMS: atom_id res chain seq x y z
N LYS A 1 25.36 -27.02 -11.19
CA LYS A 1 24.08 -26.74 -10.48
C LYS A 1 24.02 -25.24 -10.23
N ALA A 2 23.04 -24.53 -10.79
CA ALA A 2 22.81 -23.14 -10.43
C ALA A 2 22.28 -23.10 -8.99
N THR A 3 23.10 -22.67 -8.05
CA THR A 3 22.70 -22.36 -6.67
C THR A 3 21.85 -21.10 -6.72
N LYS A 4 20.57 -21.23 -6.35
CA LYS A 4 19.64 -20.10 -6.28
C LYS A 4 20.20 -19.08 -5.29
N ILE A 5 20.42 -17.84 -5.73
CA ILE A 5 21.16 -16.81 -4.96
C ILE A 5 20.20 -15.96 -4.09
N ALA A 6 18.88 -16.11 -4.29
CA ALA A 6 17.85 -15.50 -3.44
C ALA A 6 16.55 -16.31 -3.48
N GLU A 7 15.95 -16.53 -2.31
CA GLU A 7 14.57 -16.98 -2.14
C GLU A 7 13.73 -15.77 -1.72
N HIS A 8 12.61 -15.55 -2.40
CA HIS A 8 11.59 -14.59 -2.01
C HIS A 8 10.29 -15.38 -1.85
N GLY A 9 9.48 -15.05 -0.85
CA GLY A 9 8.26 -15.81 -0.51
C GLY A 9 8.36 -16.67 0.75
N GLY A 10 9.45 -16.54 1.52
CA GLY A 10 9.46 -16.96 2.92
C GLY A 10 8.43 -16.18 3.73
N ASN A 11 7.94 -16.77 4.82
CA ASN A 11 6.99 -16.10 5.71
C ASN A 11 7.71 -15.25 6.79
N SER A 12 9.00 -15.02 6.64
CA SER A 12 9.81 -14.19 7.53
C SER A 12 9.44 -12.71 7.37
N GLU A 13 9.42 -11.96 8.46
CA GLU A 13 9.09 -10.53 8.47
C GLU A 13 10.02 -9.72 7.53
N ASP A 14 11.32 -10.05 7.50
CA ASP A 14 12.30 -9.42 6.59
C ASP A 14 12.01 -9.65 5.10
N ASP A 15 11.33 -10.74 4.73
CA ASP A 15 10.97 -11.03 3.33
C ASP A 15 9.69 -10.31 2.89
N ARG A 16 8.98 -9.65 3.82
CA ARG A 16 7.65 -9.06 3.61
C ARG A 16 7.62 -7.54 3.75
N HIS A 17 8.64 -6.94 4.37
CA HIS A 17 8.76 -5.49 4.44
C HIS A 17 9.28 -4.91 3.13
N VAL A 18 8.46 -4.10 2.48
CA VAL A 18 8.81 -3.40 1.24
C VAL A 18 8.75 -1.90 1.43
N GLY A 19 9.63 -1.17 0.74
CA GLY A 19 9.57 0.28 0.69
C GLY A 19 8.32 0.75 -0.06
N LEU A 20 7.65 1.77 0.48
CA LEU A 20 6.47 2.38 -0.13
C LEU A 20 6.71 3.90 -0.25
N LEU A 21 6.68 4.41 -1.49
CA LEU A 21 6.80 5.83 -1.79
C LEU A 21 5.56 6.28 -2.58
N VAL A 22 4.99 7.41 -2.19
CA VAL A 22 3.86 8.03 -2.88
C VAL A 22 4.26 9.41 -3.35
N SER A 23 3.96 9.74 -4.61
CA SER A 23 4.26 11.03 -5.22
C SER A 23 3.07 11.50 -6.04
N LEU A 24 2.46 12.61 -5.63
CA LEU A 24 1.32 13.24 -6.29
C LEU A 24 1.51 14.76 -6.27
N PRO A 25 1.00 15.50 -7.27
CA PRO A 25 0.98 16.96 -7.22
C PRO A 25 0.27 17.46 -5.96
N GLY A 26 0.87 18.42 -5.27
CA GLY A 26 0.28 19.03 -4.06
C GLY A 26 0.63 18.34 -2.74
N LEU A 27 1.31 17.18 -2.76
CA LEU A 27 1.83 16.60 -1.52
C LEU A 27 3.06 17.36 -1.02
N SER A 28 3.11 17.58 0.29
CA SER A 28 4.34 17.99 0.98
C SER A 28 5.18 16.75 1.28
N ALA A 29 6.51 16.89 1.25
CA ALA A 29 7.40 15.81 1.61
C ALA A 29 7.26 15.47 3.10
N GLU A 30 6.91 14.23 3.39
CA GLU A 30 6.80 13.72 4.76
C GLU A 30 7.13 12.23 4.84
N THR A 31 7.38 11.74 6.05
CA THR A 31 7.53 10.32 6.34
C THR A 31 6.47 9.91 7.35
N VAL A 32 5.55 9.07 6.91
CA VAL A 32 4.50 8.51 7.77
C VAL A 32 4.98 7.17 8.31
N SER A 33 5.15 7.08 9.63
CA SER A 33 5.68 5.88 10.31
C SER A 33 4.58 4.90 10.74
N GLU A 34 3.32 5.19 10.40
CA GLU A 34 2.19 4.32 10.71
C GLU A 34 2.30 2.99 9.96
N ARG A 35 1.96 1.88 10.63
CA ARG A 35 2.02 0.55 10.01
C ARG A 35 0.90 0.40 8.99
N VAL A 36 1.27 0.02 7.78
CA VAL A 36 0.35 -0.24 6.67
C VAL A 36 0.59 -1.62 6.06
N ALA A 37 -0.40 -2.13 5.35
CA ALA A 37 -0.30 -3.36 4.58
C ALA A 37 -0.18 -3.04 3.09
N THR A 38 0.48 -3.90 2.31
CA THR A 38 0.53 -3.77 0.85
C THR A 38 -0.86 -3.83 0.20
N ALA A 39 -1.82 -4.49 0.86
CA ALA A 39 -3.23 -4.51 0.46
C ALA A 39 -3.87 -3.10 0.42
N SER A 40 -3.35 -2.12 1.18
CA SER A 40 -3.85 -0.75 1.20
C SER A 40 -3.51 0.05 -0.07
N VAL A 41 -2.63 -0.45 -0.94
CA VAL A 41 -2.23 0.26 -2.16
C VAL A 41 -3.42 0.43 -3.12
N ALA A 42 -4.16 -0.66 -3.38
CA ALA A 42 -5.29 -0.63 -4.31
C ALA A 42 -6.44 0.31 -3.89
N PRO A 43 -6.99 0.24 -2.66
CA PRO A 43 -8.04 1.17 -2.23
C PRO A 43 -7.58 2.63 -2.24
N THR A 44 -6.30 2.89 -1.94
CA THR A 44 -5.75 4.25 -1.95
C THR A 44 -5.70 4.84 -3.34
N ILE A 45 -5.25 4.06 -4.35
CA ILE A 45 -5.24 4.52 -5.75
C ILE A 45 -6.65 4.89 -6.20
N LEU A 46 -7.65 4.08 -5.86
CA LEU A 46 -9.05 4.39 -6.19
C LEU A 46 -9.50 5.70 -5.54
N ALA A 47 -9.27 5.85 -4.23
CA ALA A 47 -9.63 7.06 -3.51
C ALA A 47 -8.98 8.32 -4.10
N VAL A 48 -7.67 8.27 -4.39
CA VAL A 48 -6.90 9.38 -5.01
C VAL A 48 -7.46 9.76 -6.38
N LEU A 49 -7.97 8.79 -7.14
CA LEU A 49 -8.58 9.01 -8.45
C LEU A 49 -10.07 9.42 -8.37
N GLY A 50 -10.62 9.60 -7.16
CA GLY A 50 -12.04 9.92 -6.96
C GLY A 50 -13.00 8.76 -7.23
N LEU A 51 -12.48 7.52 -7.23
CA LEU A 51 -13.26 6.30 -7.39
C LEU A 51 -13.57 5.67 -6.03
N ASP A 52 -14.71 4.98 -5.94
CA ASP A 52 -15.15 4.32 -4.71
C ASP A 52 -14.32 3.05 -4.42
N PRO A 53 -13.54 3.00 -3.32
CA PRO A 53 -12.76 1.82 -2.94
C PRO A 53 -13.62 0.62 -2.52
N GLN A 54 -14.87 0.82 -2.12
CA GLN A 54 -15.79 -0.27 -1.73
C GLN A 54 -16.18 -1.17 -2.91
N LYS A 55 -15.88 -0.74 -4.14
CA LYS A 55 -16.02 -1.59 -5.34
C LYS A 55 -15.03 -2.74 -5.38
N LEU A 56 -13.96 -2.71 -4.57
CA LEU A 56 -13.06 -3.84 -4.41
C LEU A 56 -13.64 -4.84 -3.42
N GLN A 57 -13.87 -6.08 -3.88
CA GLN A 57 -14.36 -7.16 -3.02
C GLN A 57 -13.47 -7.36 -1.79
N ALA A 58 -12.14 -7.30 -1.97
CA ALA A 58 -11.18 -7.42 -0.88
C ALA A 58 -11.40 -6.36 0.21
N VAL A 59 -11.64 -5.10 -0.16
CA VAL A 59 -11.94 -4.03 0.81
C VAL A 59 -13.25 -4.31 1.55
N ALA A 60 -14.28 -4.80 0.84
CA ALA A 60 -15.56 -5.13 1.45
C ALA A 60 -15.45 -6.26 2.49
N VAL A 61 -14.67 -7.30 2.18
CA VAL A 61 -14.45 -8.50 3.00
C VAL A 61 -13.46 -8.25 4.13
N GLU A 62 -12.31 -7.65 3.84
CA GLU A 62 -11.16 -7.54 4.73
C GLU A 62 -11.09 -6.19 5.47
N LYS A 63 -11.94 -5.23 5.08
CA LYS A 63 -11.97 -3.86 5.64
C LYS A 63 -10.64 -3.13 5.54
N THR A 64 -9.89 -3.39 4.46
CA THR A 64 -8.58 -2.80 4.21
C THR A 64 -8.66 -1.28 4.11
N PRO A 65 -7.93 -0.53 4.97
CA PRO A 65 -7.95 0.93 4.95
C PRO A 65 -7.10 1.48 3.80
N THR A 66 -7.36 2.74 3.42
CA THR A 66 -6.45 3.53 2.58
C THR A 66 -5.20 3.92 3.37
N LEU A 67 -4.15 4.34 2.66
CA LEU A 67 -2.94 4.84 3.28
C LEU A 67 -3.21 6.14 4.07
N PRO A 68 -2.61 6.29 5.26
CA PRO A 68 -2.66 7.53 6.02
C PRO A 68 -1.83 8.64 5.34
N GLY A 69 -2.09 9.90 5.69
CA GLY A 69 -1.36 11.07 5.16
C GLY A 69 -1.74 11.49 3.74
N LEU A 70 -2.69 10.79 3.10
CA LEU A 70 -3.17 11.12 1.76
C LEU A 70 -4.60 11.67 1.81
N ASP A 71 -4.74 12.93 2.21
CA ASP A 71 -5.99 13.69 2.03
C ASP A 71 -6.08 14.18 0.58
N VAL A 72 -6.60 13.33 -0.30
CA VAL A 72 -6.83 13.69 -1.70
C VAL A 72 -8.33 13.96 -1.88
N GLY A 73 -8.72 15.23 -1.80
CA GLY A 73 -10.12 15.64 -2.00
C GLY A 73 -10.72 16.60 -0.97
N LYS A 74 -9.93 17.42 -0.29
CA LYS A 74 -10.41 18.70 0.28
C LYS A 74 -9.82 19.89 -0.46
#